data_AF-A0A2V6D430-F1
#
_entry.id   AF-A0A2V6D430-F1
#
_cell.length_a   1.000
_cell.length_b   1.000
_cell.length_c   1.000
_cell.angle_alpha   90.00
_cell.angle_beta   90.00
_cell.angle_gamma   90.00
#
_symmetry.space_group_name_H-M   'P 1'
#
loop_
_entity.id
_entity.type
_entity.pdbx_description
1 polymer ?
#
loop_
_entity_poly.entity_id
_entity_poly.type
_entity_poly.pdbx_seq_one_letter_code
_entity_poly.pdbx_strand_id
1 'polypeptide(L)'
;MSLRRMRCVPLYFIFTLCALVSCGRKGSTVRGPESSPPAASAAPIQSSAIPSAQPSQTPPSDFAQAAQSIRPSVIIISVFDETGHLSANGHGFFISDDGKFIADRSVMVGGVNAVAKSADGAIYNVSGALAQTPAQNLVLLKADATRTLPFVVPSARALPDIGGNVAVVLSPVERAKSVVLEEKITGRFSDEAGEWLDVTPALPKTSAGAPVIDERGEVIGIVTFRVGNNSCAIRPAATAGTLLAQVTSNMTASWQTLAPSPLRTASASPTANRSPTPAKIPLKGSKLIYAPAPRYPSEAKQLRGGGVQGSGSFRVLFDTNGHVVAVQTLRSTGNSSLDQAAVSALHEWRSEPGREWSLVVPITFKQ
;
A
#
# COMPACT_ATOMS: atom_id res chain seq x y z
N MET A 1 50.29 36.00 -23.96
CA MET A 1 49.20 35.01 -23.90
C MET A 1 47.97 35.70 -23.32
N SER A 2 46.88 35.72 -24.09
CA SER A 2 45.74 36.63 -23.93
C SER A 2 44.74 36.16 -22.87
N LEU A 3 44.27 37.08 -22.01
CA LEU A 3 43.18 36.89 -21.06
C LEU A 3 41.82 36.84 -21.79
N ARG A 4 41.03 35.77 -21.58
CA ARG A 4 39.62 35.70 -21.99
C ARG A 4 38.71 36.26 -20.90
N ARG A 5 38.07 37.40 -21.18
CA ARG A 5 36.77 37.81 -20.58
C ARG A 5 35.66 37.29 -21.49
N MET A 6 34.66 36.60 -20.94
CA MET A 6 33.42 36.24 -21.64
C MET A 6 32.29 37.14 -21.13
N ARG A 7 31.59 37.79 -22.07
CA ARG A 7 30.46 38.70 -21.89
C ARG A 7 29.13 37.94 -21.99
N CYS A 8 28.14 38.43 -21.24
CA CYS A 8 26.73 38.07 -21.27
C CYS A 8 26.07 38.36 -22.64
N VAL A 9 25.07 37.56 -23.02
CA VAL A 9 24.12 37.82 -24.11
C VAL A 9 22.71 37.44 -23.64
N PRO A 10 21.70 38.33 -23.78
CA PRO A 10 20.28 37.98 -23.63
C PRO A 10 19.64 37.73 -25.00
N LEU A 11 18.68 36.81 -25.10
CA LEU A 11 17.89 36.62 -26.31
C LEU A 11 16.39 36.55 -25.97
N TYR A 12 15.67 37.56 -26.43
CA TYR A 12 14.21 37.66 -26.45
C TYR A 12 13.63 36.76 -27.55
N PHE A 13 12.53 36.06 -27.28
CA PHE A 13 11.73 35.37 -28.29
C PHE A 13 10.38 36.07 -28.49
N ILE A 14 10.09 36.38 -29.75
CA ILE A 14 8.95 37.14 -30.26
C ILE A 14 7.79 36.19 -30.59
N PHE A 15 6.57 36.59 -30.24
CA PHE A 15 5.30 35.99 -30.65
C PHE A 15 4.88 36.56 -32.02
N THR A 16 4.48 35.69 -32.96
CA THR A 16 3.82 36.15 -34.20
C THR A 16 2.63 35.26 -34.57
N LEU A 17 1.47 35.91 -34.65
CA LEU A 17 0.16 35.44 -35.05
C LEU A 17 0.02 35.56 -36.59
N CYS A 18 -0.54 34.55 -37.27
CA CYS A 18 -0.96 34.69 -38.68
C CYS A 18 -2.30 33.99 -38.91
N ALA A 19 -3.27 34.75 -39.41
CA ALA A 19 -4.54 34.30 -39.97
C ALA A 19 -4.60 34.81 -41.41
N LEU A 20 -5.03 34.01 -42.39
CA LEU A 20 -5.69 34.49 -43.62
C LEU A 20 -6.57 33.40 -44.26
N VAL A 21 -7.70 33.90 -44.76
CA VAL A 21 -8.83 33.30 -45.48
C VAL A 21 -8.59 33.38 -47.00
N SER A 22 -9.14 32.47 -47.82
CA SER A 22 -10.00 32.78 -49.01
C SER A 22 -10.29 31.58 -49.94
N CYS A 23 -11.40 31.67 -50.66
CA CYS A 23 -12.13 30.66 -51.44
C CYS A 23 -11.76 30.54 -52.94
N GLY A 24 -12.14 29.41 -53.59
CA GLY A 24 -13.01 29.44 -54.79
C GLY A 24 -12.58 28.83 -56.14
N ARG A 25 -13.23 27.71 -56.51
CA ARG A 25 -14.07 27.44 -57.73
C ARG A 25 -13.52 26.96 -59.11
N LYS A 26 -14.38 26.12 -59.74
CA LYS A 26 -14.55 25.60 -61.15
C LYS A 26 -13.74 24.34 -61.53
N GLY A 27 -14.25 23.33 -62.26
CA GLY A 27 -15.53 23.03 -62.91
C GLY A 27 -15.28 22.16 -64.18
N SER A 28 -16.10 21.13 -64.46
CA SER A 28 -16.29 20.56 -65.82
C SER A 28 -17.49 19.62 -65.92
N THR A 29 -18.08 19.57 -67.12
CA THR A 29 -19.44 19.16 -67.55
C THR A 29 -19.37 17.98 -68.56
N VAL A 30 -20.34 17.05 -68.70
CA VAL A 30 -21.42 16.90 -69.75
C VAL A 30 -21.79 15.37 -69.77
N ARG A 31 -23.02 14.86 -69.49
CA ARG A 31 -24.35 14.73 -70.21
C ARG A 31 -24.61 13.34 -70.87
N GLY A 32 -25.77 12.72 -70.57
CA GLY A 32 -26.46 11.69 -71.39
C GLY A 32 -27.56 10.90 -70.61
N PRO A 33 -28.79 10.62 -71.14
CA PRO A 33 -30.01 10.39 -70.32
C PRO A 33 -30.66 8.97 -70.38
N GLU A 34 -31.56 8.74 -69.42
CA GLU A 34 -32.85 7.98 -69.44
C GLU A 34 -32.91 6.42 -69.53
N SER A 35 -33.40 5.79 -68.44
CA SER A 35 -34.58 4.87 -68.37
C SER A 35 -34.50 3.89 -67.17
N SER A 36 -35.60 3.74 -66.41
CA SER A 36 -35.90 2.72 -65.37
C SER A 36 -36.87 1.67 -65.96
N PRO A 37 -37.19 0.47 -65.37
CA PRO A 37 -37.39 0.14 -63.94
C PRO A 37 -37.01 -1.34 -63.55
N PRO A 38 -37.63 -2.02 -62.55
CA PRO A 38 -37.40 -1.94 -61.10
C PRO A 38 -37.02 -3.29 -60.44
N ALA A 39 -36.64 -3.29 -59.15
CA ALA A 39 -37.16 -4.18 -58.07
C ALA A 39 -36.19 -4.33 -56.89
N ALA A 40 -36.71 -4.04 -55.69
CA ALA A 40 -36.51 -4.73 -54.41
C ALA A 40 -36.27 -3.75 -53.25
N SER A 41 -37.33 -3.59 -52.46
CA SER A 41 -37.45 -2.82 -51.24
C SER A 41 -36.59 -3.39 -50.11
N ALA A 42 -35.80 -2.56 -49.44
CA ALA A 42 -35.32 -2.80 -48.08
C ALA A 42 -35.46 -1.51 -47.27
N ALA A 43 -36.27 -1.57 -46.21
CA ALA A 43 -36.59 -0.44 -45.34
C ALA A 43 -35.37 0.04 -44.54
N PRO A 44 -35.24 1.36 -44.25
CA PRO A 44 -34.17 1.88 -43.41
C PRO A 44 -34.47 1.67 -41.92
N ILE A 45 -33.54 1.05 -41.20
CA ILE A 45 -33.56 0.92 -39.74
C ILE A 45 -33.29 2.31 -39.14
N GLN A 46 -34.23 2.80 -38.33
CA GLN A 46 -34.09 4.01 -37.53
C GLN A 46 -32.97 3.83 -36.50
N SER A 47 -31.99 4.74 -36.53
CA SER A 47 -30.93 4.84 -35.54
C SER A 47 -31.47 5.58 -34.31
N SER A 48 -31.85 4.82 -33.28
CA SER A 48 -32.18 5.34 -31.96
C SER A 48 -30.90 5.82 -31.28
N ALA A 49 -30.73 7.14 -31.19
CA ALA A 49 -29.64 7.74 -30.42
C ALA A 49 -29.82 7.43 -28.92
N ILE A 50 -28.87 6.71 -28.33
CA ILE A 50 -28.78 6.50 -26.88
C ILE A 50 -28.28 7.82 -26.26
N PRO A 51 -28.94 8.39 -25.23
CA PRO A 51 -28.45 9.60 -24.58
C PRO A 51 -27.10 9.31 -23.91
N SER A 52 -26.09 10.13 -24.21
CA SER A 52 -24.80 10.08 -23.54
C SER A 52 -24.98 10.32 -22.04
N ALA A 53 -24.68 9.31 -21.23
CA ALA A 53 -24.64 9.43 -19.78
C ALA A 53 -23.55 10.45 -19.38
N GLN A 54 -23.96 11.57 -18.79
CA GLN A 54 -23.07 12.47 -18.06
C GLN A 54 -22.42 11.69 -16.89
N PRO A 55 -21.14 11.93 -16.57
CA PRO A 55 -20.52 11.33 -15.41
C PRO A 55 -21.24 11.81 -14.14
N SER A 56 -21.99 10.91 -13.52
CA SER A 56 -22.61 11.11 -12.22
C SER A 56 -21.52 11.42 -11.20
N GLN A 57 -21.48 12.66 -10.70
CA GLN A 57 -20.70 13.00 -9.52
C GLN A 57 -21.36 12.30 -8.34
N THR A 58 -20.75 11.20 -7.87
CA THR A 58 -21.13 10.54 -6.63
C THR A 58 -21.06 11.58 -5.50
N PRO A 59 -22.10 11.74 -4.67
CA PRO A 59 -22.03 12.63 -3.51
C PRO A 59 -20.82 12.22 -2.64
N PRO A 60 -20.10 13.19 -2.04
CA PRO A 60 -18.97 12.86 -1.17
C PRO A 60 -19.49 11.98 -0.03
N SER A 61 -18.82 10.86 0.20
CA SER A 61 -19.11 10.03 1.36
C SER A 61 -18.91 10.82 2.65
N ASP A 62 -19.63 10.45 3.71
CA ASP A 62 -19.50 11.10 5.02
C ASP A 62 -18.04 11.10 5.50
N PHE A 63 -17.28 10.04 5.15
CA PHE A 63 -15.84 9.95 5.39
C PHE A 63 -15.00 10.96 4.59
N ALA A 64 -15.34 11.25 3.34
CA ALA A 64 -14.62 12.24 2.54
C ALA A 64 -14.73 13.65 3.13
N GLN A 65 -15.91 13.98 3.67
CA GLN A 65 -16.13 15.24 4.40
C GLN A 65 -15.42 15.24 5.75
N ALA A 66 -15.53 14.16 6.53
CA ALA A 66 -14.85 14.02 7.82
C ALA A 66 -13.33 14.12 7.70
N ALA A 67 -12.73 13.52 6.66
CA ALA A 67 -11.30 13.57 6.40
C ALA A 67 -10.78 14.98 6.09
N GLN A 68 -11.64 15.91 5.65
CA GLN A 68 -11.23 17.24 5.20
C GLN A 68 -10.56 18.05 6.32
N SER A 69 -10.98 17.85 7.57
CA SER A 69 -10.39 18.49 8.75
C SER A 69 -9.01 17.94 9.12
N ILE A 70 -8.72 16.66 8.83
CA ILE A 70 -7.48 15.99 9.24
C ILE A 70 -6.43 15.99 8.15
N ARG A 71 -6.83 16.01 6.87
CA ARG A 71 -5.93 15.96 5.71
C ARG A 71 -4.73 16.91 5.79
N PRO A 72 -4.83 18.16 6.30
CA PRO A 72 -3.66 19.03 6.45
C PRO A 72 -2.56 18.46 7.37
N SER A 73 -2.93 17.62 8.34
CA SER A 73 -2.03 16.99 9.29
C SER A 73 -1.37 15.71 8.77
N VAL A 74 -1.84 15.14 7.65
CA VAL A 74 -1.33 13.88 7.09
C VAL A 74 -0.20 14.14 6.10
N ILE A 75 0.94 13.52 6.34
CA ILE A 75 2.20 13.78 5.64
C ILE A 75 2.75 12.54 4.94
N ILE A 76 3.63 12.77 3.96
CA ILE A 76 4.52 11.75 3.42
C ILE A 76 5.90 11.90 4.03
N ILE A 77 6.46 10.78 4.46
CA ILE A 77 7.81 10.69 5.00
C ILE A 77 8.66 9.99 3.96
N SER A 78 9.77 10.62 3.57
CA SER A 78 10.78 10.05 2.68
C SER A 78 12.08 9.93 3.45
N VAL A 79 12.60 8.73 3.56
CA VAL A 79 13.79 8.39 4.35
C VAL A 79 14.93 8.02 3.42
N PHE A 80 16.12 8.56 3.69
CA PHE A 80 17.30 8.41 2.86
C PHE A 80 18.43 7.71 3.62
N ASP A 81 19.21 6.92 2.88
CA ASP A 81 20.41 6.26 3.39
C ASP A 81 21.62 7.21 3.42
N GLU A 82 22.78 6.70 3.84
CA GLU A 82 24.05 7.45 3.93
C GLU A 82 24.53 7.98 2.58
N THR A 83 24.09 7.38 1.47
CA THR A 83 24.43 7.80 0.10
C THR A 83 23.45 8.84 -0.45
N GLY A 84 22.37 9.15 0.28
CA GLY A 84 21.31 10.06 -0.14
C GLY A 84 20.25 9.41 -1.03
N HIS A 85 20.26 8.08 -1.19
CA HIS A 85 19.23 7.36 -1.92
C HIS A 85 17.99 7.15 -1.06
N LEU A 86 16.81 7.16 -1.70
CA LEU A 86 15.54 6.88 -1.03
C LEU A 86 15.52 5.43 -0.57
N SER A 87 15.52 5.22 0.74
CA SER A 87 15.54 3.90 1.39
C SER A 87 14.12 3.43 1.72
N ALA A 88 13.28 4.34 2.24
CA ALA A 88 11.91 4.04 2.58
C ALA A 88 10.99 5.25 2.35
N ASN A 89 9.71 4.97 2.16
CA ASN A 89 8.65 5.95 2.06
C ASN A 89 7.41 5.43 2.80
N GLY A 90 6.67 6.32 3.44
CA GLY A 90 5.43 5.96 4.14
C GLY A 90 4.65 7.18 4.59
N HIS A 91 3.54 6.92 5.28
CA HIS A 91 2.65 7.95 5.79
C HIS A 91 2.94 8.24 7.25
N GLY A 92 2.55 9.43 7.68
CA GLY A 92 2.45 9.78 9.08
C GLY A 92 1.47 10.92 9.27
N PHE A 93 1.26 11.31 10.51
CA PHE A 93 0.43 12.46 10.82
C PHE A 93 0.94 13.23 12.04
N PHE A 94 0.91 14.56 11.95
CA PHE A 94 1.29 15.43 13.05
C PHE A 94 0.32 15.29 14.21
N ILE A 95 0.87 15.22 15.42
CA ILE A 95 0.13 15.13 16.68
C ILE A 95 0.36 16.32 17.61
N SER A 96 1.24 17.24 17.21
CA SER A 96 1.50 18.50 17.89
C SER A 96 1.85 19.60 16.88
N ASP A 97 1.63 20.84 17.28
CA ASP A 97 1.94 22.04 16.51
C ASP A 97 3.45 22.27 16.32
N ASP A 98 4.27 21.77 17.24
CA ASP A 98 5.74 21.82 17.19
C ASP A 98 6.36 20.71 16.31
N GLY A 99 5.54 19.90 15.63
CA GLY A 99 6.00 18.97 14.61
C GLY A 99 6.37 17.59 15.11
N LYS A 100 5.84 17.13 16.24
CA LYS A 100 5.87 15.69 16.57
C LYS A 100 4.83 14.97 15.70
N PHE A 101 5.20 13.82 15.16
CA PHE A 101 4.31 13.02 14.32
C PHE A 101 4.52 11.53 14.53
N ILE A 102 3.45 10.77 14.32
CA ILE A 102 3.47 9.30 14.40
C ILE A 102 3.62 8.74 12.99
N ALA A 103 4.38 7.66 12.87
CA ALA A 103 4.52 6.88 11.65
C ALA A 103 4.68 5.39 11.97
N ASP A 104 4.59 4.56 10.94
CA ASP A 104 5.00 3.16 11.03
C ASP A 104 6.54 3.07 11.06
N ARG A 105 7.08 2.23 11.94
CA ARG A 105 8.53 2.09 12.16
C ARG A 105 9.28 1.56 10.93
N SER A 106 8.61 0.91 9.98
CA SER A 106 9.24 0.43 8.75
C SER A 106 9.86 1.55 7.91
N VAL A 107 9.44 2.81 8.10
CA VAL A 107 10.07 3.96 7.43
C VAL A 107 11.51 4.20 7.90
N MET A 108 11.90 3.70 9.08
CA MET A 108 13.24 3.90 9.64
C MET A 108 14.30 2.92 9.12
N VAL A 109 13.92 1.92 8.31
CA VAL A 109 14.84 0.89 7.83
C VAL A 109 15.88 1.50 6.89
N GLY A 110 17.17 1.29 7.21
CA GLY A 110 18.30 1.81 6.41
C GLY A 110 18.41 3.34 6.36
N GLY A 111 17.63 4.05 7.16
CA GLY A 111 17.54 5.50 7.13
C GLY A 111 18.50 6.19 8.08
N VAL A 112 19.23 7.19 7.59
CA VAL A 112 20.05 8.10 8.40
C VAL A 112 19.53 9.53 8.38
N ASN A 113 18.68 9.87 7.41
CA ASN A 113 18.03 11.17 7.28
C ASN A 113 16.61 10.98 6.76
N ALA A 114 15.70 11.91 7.05
CA ALA A 114 14.40 11.93 6.41
C ALA A 114 13.85 13.35 6.25
N VAL A 115 12.88 13.46 5.35
CA VAL A 115 12.05 14.65 5.17
C VAL A 115 10.57 14.30 5.28
N ALA A 116 9.82 15.20 5.89
CA ALA A 116 8.37 15.15 5.99
C ALA A 116 7.77 16.19 5.05
N LYS A 117 6.89 15.77 4.13
CA LYS A 117 6.18 16.66 3.20
C LYS A 117 4.71 16.77 3.58
N SER A 118 4.26 17.99 3.83
CA SER A 118 2.87 18.30 4.20
C SER A 118 1.97 18.54 3.00
N ALA A 119 0.65 18.57 3.26
CA ALA A 119 -0.39 18.73 2.25
C ALA A 119 -0.28 20.03 1.43
N ASP A 120 0.25 21.09 2.01
CA ASP A 120 0.53 22.37 1.34
C ASP A 120 1.83 22.37 0.52
N GLY A 121 2.53 21.24 0.48
CA GLY A 121 3.78 21.05 -0.25
C GLY A 121 5.03 21.47 0.51
N ALA A 122 4.92 22.02 1.72
CA ALA A 122 6.08 22.35 2.55
C ALA A 122 6.84 21.08 2.95
N ILE A 123 8.16 21.20 3.07
CA ILE A 123 9.08 20.10 3.38
C ILE A 123 9.85 20.46 4.64
N TYR A 124 9.86 19.56 5.61
CA TYR A 124 10.57 19.70 6.88
C TYR A 124 11.61 18.61 7.00
N ASN A 125 12.79 18.96 7.50
CA ASN A 125 13.76 17.96 7.92
C ASN A 125 13.21 17.21 9.14
N VAL A 126 13.50 15.93 9.23
CA VAL A 126 13.13 15.10 10.38
C VAL A 126 14.38 14.89 11.23
N SER A 127 14.39 15.48 12.42
CA SER A 127 15.52 15.42 13.35
C SER A 127 15.75 14.01 13.91
N GLY A 128 14.74 13.13 13.86
CA GLY A 128 14.86 11.71 14.17
C GLY A 128 13.74 11.20 15.06
N ALA A 129 13.94 10.02 15.66
CA ALA A 129 12.99 9.39 16.57
C ALA A 129 13.13 9.92 17.98
N LEU A 130 11.99 10.29 18.56
CA LEU A 130 11.81 10.61 19.97
C LEU A 130 11.46 9.36 20.77
N ALA A 131 10.61 8.49 20.23
CA ALA A 131 10.23 7.25 20.89
C ALA A 131 9.91 6.18 19.86
N GLN A 132 10.01 4.91 20.25
CA GLN A 132 9.70 3.78 19.39
C GLN A 132 9.02 2.70 20.21
N THR A 133 8.02 2.03 19.63
CA THR A 133 7.48 0.80 20.22
C THR A 133 7.58 -0.33 19.19
N PRO A 134 8.69 -1.10 19.21
CA PRO A 134 8.96 -2.16 18.24
C PRO A 134 7.84 -3.18 18.09
N ALA A 135 7.19 -3.54 19.20
CA ALA A 135 6.09 -4.51 19.21
C ALA A 135 4.94 -4.04 18.31
N GLN A 136 4.51 -2.78 18.45
CA GLN A 136 3.41 -2.21 17.67
C GLN A 136 3.84 -1.63 16.33
N ASN A 137 5.13 -1.72 16.00
CA ASN A 137 5.73 -1.15 14.80
C ASN A 137 5.44 0.35 14.63
N LEU A 138 5.42 1.11 15.72
CA LEU A 138 5.20 2.56 15.72
C LEU A 138 6.47 3.32 16.11
N VAL A 139 6.62 4.51 15.54
CA VAL A 139 7.65 5.49 15.90
C VAL A 139 7.02 6.87 16.07
N LEU A 140 7.51 7.61 17.06
CA LEU A 140 7.28 9.05 17.17
C LEU A 140 8.53 9.78 16.68
N LEU A 141 8.35 10.60 15.65
CA LEU A 141 9.41 11.37 15.02
C LEU A 141 9.20 12.87 15.26
N LYS A 142 10.29 13.65 15.14
CA LYS A 142 10.26 15.11 15.22
C LYS A 142 10.63 15.72 13.88
N ALA A 143 9.76 16.61 13.38
CA ALA A 143 10.07 17.49 12.26
C ALA A 143 10.58 18.85 12.76
N ASP A 144 11.54 19.41 12.05
CA ASP A 144 12.07 20.75 12.31
C ASP A 144 11.18 21.79 11.63
N ALA A 145 10.10 22.15 12.32
CA ALA A 145 9.17 23.17 11.87
C ALA A 145 9.48 24.52 12.52
N THR A 146 9.55 25.57 11.70
CA THR A 146 9.70 26.97 12.15
C THR A 146 8.36 27.68 12.31
N ARG A 147 7.26 27.03 11.91
CA ARG A 147 5.89 27.52 11.99
C ARG A 147 5.01 26.51 12.73
N THR A 148 3.88 26.96 13.24
CA THR A 148 2.85 26.09 13.82
C THR A 148 2.27 25.16 12.76
N LEU A 149 2.25 23.86 13.04
CA LEU A 149 1.73 22.85 12.12
C LEU A 149 0.29 22.43 12.48
N PRO A 150 -0.55 22.11 11.47
CA PRO A 150 -1.83 21.48 11.74
C PRO A 150 -1.60 20.07 12.29
N PHE A 151 -2.27 19.72 13.38
CA PHE A 151 -2.12 18.41 14.03
C PHE A 151 -3.46 17.80 14.42
N VAL A 152 -3.44 16.49 14.68
CA VAL A 152 -4.60 15.72 15.15
C VAL A 152 -4.20 14.83 16.32
N VAL A 153 -5.09 14.72 17.31
CA VAL A 153 -4.83 13.90 18.50
C VAL A 153 -5.41 12.50 18.29
N PRO A 154 -4.63 11.42 18.48
CA PRO A 154 -5.15 10.06 18.53
C PRO A 154 -6.20 9.92 19.63
N SER A 155 -7.40 9.43 19.30
CA SER A 155 -8.49 9.24 20.23
C SER A 155 -8.34 7.95 21.05
N ALA A 156 -8.84 7.96 22.28
CA ALA A 156 -8.97 6.76 23.11
C ALA A 156 -10.22 5.93 22.76
N ARG A 157 -11.03 6.40 21.80
CA ARG A 157 -12.23 5.71 21.35
C ARG A 157 -11.88 4.36 20.72
N ALA A 158 -12.67 3.35 21.07
CA ALA A 158 -12.50 2.00 20.53
C ALA A 158 -12.79 1.94 19.03
N LEU A 159 -12.08 1.05 18.33
CA LEU A 159 -12.39 0.73 16.94
C LEU A 159 -13.77 0.06 16.86
N PRO A 160 -14.53 0.28 15.76
CA PRO A 160 -15.79 -0.42 15.54
C PRO A 160 -15.62 -1.94 15.52
N ASP A 161 -16.69 -2.66 15.86
CA ASP A 161 -16.73 -4.11 15.76
C ASP A 161 -16.71 -4.60 14.31
N ILE A 162 -16.55 -5.92 14.14
CA ILE A 162 -16.57 -6.57 12.82
C ILE A 162 -17.86 -6.18 12.08
N GLY A 163 -17.70 -5.76 10.83
CA GLY A 163 -18.77 -5.24 10.00
C GLY A 163 -18.91 -3.71 10.03
N GLY A 164 -18.26 -3.04 10.97
CA GLY A 164 -18.17 -1.58 11.02
C GLY A 164 -17.27 -1.00 9.91
N ASN A 165 -17.54 0.25 9.56
CA ASN A 165 -16.80 0.99 8.55
C ASN A 165 -15.81 1.94 9.20
N VAL A 166 -14.67 2.10 8.55
CA VAL A 166 -13.62 3.07 8.90
C VAL A 166 -13.06 3.68 7.62
N ALA A 167 -12.34 4.79 7.74
CA ALA A 167 -11.62 5.35 6.61
C ALA A 167 -10.15 5.55 6.91
N VAL A 168 -9.28 5.11 6.01
CA VAL A 168 -7.84 5.41 6.04
C VAL A 168 -7.62 6.72 5.28
N VAL A 169 -6.99 7.69 5.93
CA VAL A 169 -6.68 8.99 5.32
C VAL A 169 -5.23 9.00 4.88
N LEU A 170 -5.01 8.94 3.58
CA LEU A 170 -3.69 9.05 2.95
C LEU A 170 -3.26 10.52 2.85
N SER A 171 -1.98 10.76 2.60
CA SER A 171 -1.49 12.12 2.38
C SER A 171 -1.91 12.58 0.98
N PRO A 172 -2.42 13.82 0.82
CA PRO A 172 -2.78 14.35 -0.50
C PRO A 172 -1.57 14.58 -1.42
N VAL A 173 -0.35 14.48 -0.87
CA VAL A 173 0.91 14.55 -1.62
C VAL A 173 1.16 13.26 -2.41
N GLU A 174 0.65 12.13 -1.94
CA GLU A 174 0.74 10.87 -2.66
C GLU A 174 -0.07 10.97 -3.96
N ARG A 175 0.48 10.47 -5.08
CA ARG A 175 -0.25 10.40 -6.35
C ARG A 175 -1.23 9.21 -6.37
N ALA A 176 -1.99 9.05 -5.29
CA ALA A 176 -3.02 8.02 -5.19
C ALA A 176 -4.30 8.46 -5.92
N LYS A 177 -5.05 7.49 -6.46
CA LYS A 177 -6.33 7.74 -7.12
C LYS A 177 -7.39 8.29 -6.15
N SER A 178 -7.31 7.89 -4.88
CA SER A 178 -8.12 8.42 -3.78
C SER A 178 -7.22 8.68 -2.57
N VAL A 179 -7.50 9.77 -1.87
CA VAL A 179 -6.81 10.14 -0.62
C VAL A 179 -7.51 9.53 0.59
N VAL A 180 -8.75 9.07 0.42
CA VAL A 180 -9.54 8.41 1.47
C VAL A 180 -9.88 7.00 0.98
N LEU A 181 -9.51 5.99 1.77
CA LEU A 181 -9.87 4.60 1.51
C LEU A 181 -10.92 4.20 2.54
N GLU A 182 -12.15 3.95 2.09
CA GLU A 182 -13.21 3.44 2.94
C GLU A 182 -13.13 1.93 3.03
N GLU A 183 -13.05 1.45 4.26
CA GLU A 183 -12.69 0.07 4.57
C GLU A 183 -13.70 -0.53 5.54
N LYS A 184 -14.02 -1.80 5.33
CA LYS A 184 -14.88 -2.55 6.23
C LYS A 184 -14.06 -3.49 7.09
N ILE A 185 -14.27 -3.44 8.40
CA ILE A 185 -13.61 -4.35 9.34
C ILE A 185 -14.17 -5.76 9.15
N THR A 186 -13.29 -6.71 8.87
CA THR A 186 -13.66 -8.11 8.61
C THR A 186 -13.16 -9.08 9.68
N GLY A 187 -12.14 -8.68 10.44
CA GLY A 187 -11.60 -9.49 11.52
C GLY A 187 -11.03 -8.63 12.63
N ARG A 188 -11.10 -9.17 13.85
CA ARG A 188 -10.49 -8.59 15.04
C ARG A 188 -9.67 -9.67 15.72
N PHE A 189 -8.42 -9.35 16.01
CA PHE A 189 -7.43 -10.29 16.47
C PHE A 189 -6.54 -9.64 17.54
N SER A 190 -5.68 -10.44 18.15
CA SER A 190 -4.69 -9.94 19.11
C SER A 190 -3.38 -10.69 18.92
N ASP A 191 -2.28 -9.98 19.07
CA ASP A 191 -0.94 -10.53 19.14
C ASP A 191 -0.18 -9.93 20.34
N GLU A 192 1.12 -10.23 20.48
CA GLU A 192 1.95 -9.69 21.57
C GLU A 192 1.96 -8.15 21.61
N ALA A 193 1.67 -7.52 20.48
CA ALA A 193 1.62 -6.08 20.33
C ALA A 193 0.23 -5.48 20.66
N GLY A 194 -0.75 -6.32 20.97
CA GLY A 194 -2.11 -5.92 21.34
C GLY A 194 -3.12 -6.22 20.25
N GLU A 195 -4.28 -5.56 20.35
CA GLU A 195 -5.36 -5.72 19.37
C GLU A 195 -4.97 -5.17 17.99
N TRP A 196 -5.43 -5.84 16.94
CA TRP A 196 -5.36 -5.38 15.57
C TRP A 196 -6.54 -5.89 14.76
N LEU A 197 -6.90 -5.16 13.71
CA LEU A 197 -8.07 -5.40 12.87
C LEU A 197 -7.64 -5.57 11.41
N ASP A 198 -8.26 -6.56 10.77
CA ASP A 198 -8.21 -6.73 9.32
C ASP A 198 -9.40 -6.04 8.66
N VAL A 199 -9.16 -5.55 7.45
CA VAL A 199 -10.17 -4.90 6.63
C VAL A 199 -10.26 -5.53 5.25
N THR A 200 -11.34 -5.20 4.54
CA THR A 200 -11.51 -5.56 3.14
C THR A 200 -12.02 -4.34 2.36
N PRO A 201 -11.38 -3.98 1.23
CA PRO A 201 -10.20 -4.62 0.61
C PRO A 201 -8.92 -4.61 1.47
N ALA A 202 -7.91 -5.42 1.08
CA ALA A 202 -6.65 -5.46 1.81
C ALA A 202 -5.89 -4.14 1.65
N LEU A 203 -5.39 -3.58 2.75
CA LEU A 203 -4.67 -2.31 2.74
C LEU A 203 -3.34 -2.42 1.98
N PRO A 204 -3.02 -1.46 1.10
CA PRO A 204 -1.74 -1.43 0.41
C PRO A 204 -0.63 -1.14 1.40
N LYS A 205 0.56 -1.72 1.18
CA LYS A 205 1.74 -1.49 2.03
C LYS A 205 2.11 -0.01 2.16
N THR A 206 1.85 0.78 1.12
CA THR A 206 2.13 2.22 1.13
C THR A 206 1.33 2.95 2.19
N SER A 207 0.13 2.49 2.56
CA SER A 207 -0.71 3.14 3.58
C SER A 207 -0.19 3.02 5.03
N ALA A 208 0.92 2.31 5.26
CA ALA A 208 1.51 2.18 6.60
C ALA A 208 1.83 3.55 7.22
N GLY A 209 1.42 3.73 8.47
CA GLY A 209 1.52 4.96 9.25
C GLY A 209 0.38 5.96 9.02
N ALA A 210 -0.54 5.69 8.09
CA ALA A 210 -1.70 6.54 7.87
C ALA A 210 -2.69 6.47 9.06
N PRO A 211 -3.33 7.60 9.42
CA PRO A 211 -4.39 7.60 10.42
C PRO A 211 -5.67 6.96 9.88
N VAL A 212 -6.41 6.31 10.77
CA VAL A 212 -7.73 5.73 10.52
C VAL A 212 -8.76 6.51 11.30
N ILE A 213 -9.81 6.94 10.63
CA ILE A 213 -10.88 7.77 11.20
C ILE A 213 -12.23 7.05 11.23
N ASP A 214 -13.08 7.51 12.13
CA ASP A 214 -14.51 7.21 12.10
C ASP A 214 -15.30 8.27 11.28
N GLU A 215 -16.62 8.10 11.23
CA GLU A 215 -17.54 9.00 10.51
C GLU A 215 -17.55 10.44 11.07
N ARG A 216 -17.06 10.65 12.30
CA ARG A 216 -16.95 11.97 12.93
C ARG A 216 -15.62 12.65 12.63
N GLY A 217 -14.69 11.94 11.99
CA GLY A 217 -13.33 12.42 11.77
C GLY A 217 -12.47 12.35 13.03
N GLU A 218 -12.75 11.45 13.97
CA GLU A 218 -11.85 11.18 15.09
C GLU A 218 -10.82 10.13 14.66
N VAL A 219 -9.53 10.32 14.98
CA VAL A 219 -8.49 9.31 14.71
C VAL A 219 -8.60 8.18 15.72
N ILE A 220 -9.21 7.07 15.30
CA ILE A 220 -9.49 5.89 16.13
C ILE A 220 -8.51 4.74 15.89
N GLY A 221 -7.71 4.81 14.82
CA GLY A 221 -6.70 3.81 14.51
C GLY A 221 -5.50 4.34 13.76
N ILE A 222 -4.50 3.48 13.62
CA ILE A 222 -3.27 3.73 12.86
C ILE A 222 -2.99 2.49 12.03
N VAL A 223 -2.70 2.67 10.74
CA VAL A 223 -2.29 1.56 9.88
C VAL A 223 -0.85 1.17 10.22
N THR A 224 -0.61 -0.10 10.47
CA THR A 224 0.73 -0.65 10.78
C THR A 224 1.08 -1.77 9.83
N PHE A 225 2.34 -1.83 9.40
CA PHE A 225 2.88 -2.90 8.57
C PHE A 225 3.31 -4.09 9.44
N ARG A 226 2.84 -5.29 9.08
CA ARG A 226 3.15 -6.54 9.77
C ARG A 226 4.16 -7.33 8.96
N VAL A 227 5.43 -7.27 9.37
CA VAL A 227 6.55 -7.90 8.66
C VAL A 227 6.34 -9.41 8.45
N GLY A 228 5.85 -10.14 9.46
CA GLY A 228 5.65 -11.59 9.38
C GLY A 228 4.60 -12.03 8.36
N ASN A 229 3.62 -11.18 8.06
CA ASN A 229 2.52 -11.48 7.14
C ASN A 229 2.59 -10.64 5.86
N ASN A 230 3.62 -9.78 5.72
CA ASN A 230 3.78 -8.79 4.66
C ASN A 230 2.47 -8.03 4.33
N SER A 231 1.70 -7.69 5.35
CA SER A 231 0.37 -7.08 5.22
C SER A 231 0.21 -5.88 6.14
N CYS A 232 -0.70 -4.97 5.80
CA CYS A 232 -1.10 -3.88 6.66
C CYS A 232 -2.33 -4.27 7.49
N ALA A 233 -2.36 -3.80 8.74
CA ALA A 233 -3.50 -3.97 9.64
C ALA A 233 -3.75 -2.67 10.40
N ILE A 234 -4.96 -2.50 10.94
CA ILE A 234 -5.34 -1.33 11.73
C ILE A 234 -5.14 -1.66 13.21
N ARG A 235 -4.40 -0.82 13.93
CA ARG A 235 -4.30 -0.87 15.39
C ARG A 235 -5.05 0.29 16.03
N PRO A 236 -5.63 0.13 17.24
CA PRO A 236 -6.29 1.23 17.93
C PRO A 236 -5.37 2.42 18.15
N ALA A 237 -5.90 3.63 17.98
CA ALA A 237 -5.17 4.89 18.19
C ALA A 237 -4.68 5.04 19.64
N ALA A 238 -5.40 4.46 20.60
CA ALA A 238 -4.98 4.37 22.01
C ALA A 238 -3.58 3.75 22.20
N THR A 239 -3.14 2.91 21.26
CA THR A 239 -1.78 2.34 21.23
C THR A 239 -0.70 3.41 21.18
N ALA A 240 -0.98 4.57 20.57
CA ALA A 240 -0.06 5.71 20.58
C ALA A 240 0.19 6.24 22.00
N GLY A 241 -0.70 6.01 22.97
CA GLY A 241 -0.52 6.45 24.35
C GLY A 241 0.76 5.92 24.99
N THR A 242 1.13 4.67 24.71
CA THR A 242 2.39 4.07 25.24
C THR A 242 3.62 4.69 24.61
N LEU A 243 3.52 5.13 23.35
CA LEU A 243 4.58 5.81 22.63
C LEU A 243 4.76 7.25 23.14
N LEU A 244 3.67 7.95 23.40
CA LEU A 244 3.68 9.31 23.92
C LEU A 244 4.17 9.39 25.36
N ALA A 245 3.81 8.40 26.19
CA ALA A 245 4.24 8.33 27.58
C ALA A 245 5.76 8.17 27.76
N GLN A 246 6.48 7.72 26.72
CA GLN A 246 7.95 7.60 26.75
C GLN A 246 8.67 8.94 26.58
N VAL A 247 7.98 9.97 26.09
CA VAL A 247 8.60 11.25 25.75
C VAL A 247 8.69 12.13 26.98
N THR A 248 9.89 12.63 27.26
CA THR A 248 10.13 13.66 28.29
C THR A 248 10.52 14.98 27.64
N SER A 249 10.37 16.09 28.37
CA SER A 249 10.59 17.45 27.85
C SER A 249 12.02 17.72 27.35
N ASN A 250 13.01 16.94 27.81
CA ASN A 250 14.43 17.12 27.49
C ASN A 250 14.96 16.07 26.49
N MET A 251 14.07 15.31 25.85
CA MET A 251 14.48 14.23 24.96
C MET A 251 14.89 14.77 23.59
N THR A 252 16.09 14.41 23.14
CA THR A 252 16.61 14.79 21.82
C THR A 252 16.27 13.71 20.80
N ALA A 253 15.69 14.12 19.67
CA ALA A 253 15.42 13.22 18.55
C ALA A 253 16.74 12.72 17.94
N SER A 254 16.80 11.44 17.57
CA SER A 254 17.98 10.85 16.95
C SER A 254 17.64 9.78 15.91
N TRP A 255 18.50 9.64 14.91
CA TRP A 255 18.45 8.53 13.97
C TRP A 255 19.21 7.34 14.55
N GLN A 256 18.48 6.25 14.80
CA GLN A 256 19.06 4.94 15.08
C GLN A 256 18.87 4.10 13.82
N THR A 257 19.92 3.92 13.03
CA THR A 257 19.88 3.14 11.79
C THR A 257 19.40 1.72 12.11
N LEU A 258 18.21 1.37 11.65
CA LEU A 258 17.79 -0.02 11.61
C LEU A 258 18.50 -0.66 10.43
N ALA A 259 19.56 -1.44 10.69
CA ALA A 259 20.23 -2.19 9.64
C ALA A 259 19.18 -3.07 8.94
N PRO A 260 19.08 -3.06 7.59
CA PRO A 260 18.37 -4.12 6.90
C PRO A 260 19.03 -5.43 7.33
N SER A 261 18.25 -6.35 7.91
CA SER A 261 18.79 -7.65 8.32
C SER A 261 19.58 -8.23 7.15
N PRO A 262 20.90 -8.51 7.31
CA PRO A 262 21.62 -9.16 6.23
C PRO A 262 20.96 -10.51 6.02
N LEU A 263 20.47 -10.73 4.79
CA LEU A 263 20.29 -12.07 4.24
C LEU A 263 21.62 -12.79 4.48
N ARG A 264 21.68 -13.62 5.53
CA ARG A 264 22.78 -14.59 5.66
C ARG A 264 22.64 -15.51 4.46
N THR A 265 23.50 -15.27 3.49
CA THR A 265 23.80 -16.17 2.39
C THR A 265 24.33 -17.47 3.00
N ALA A 266 23.40 -18.38 3.33
CA ALA A 266 23.75 -19.77 3.55
C ALA A 266 24.24 -20.33 2.21
N SER A 267 25.54 -20.56 2.17
CA SER A 267 26.28 -21.25 1.12
C SER A 267 25.47 -22.41 0.54
N ALA A 268 25.21 -22.34 -0.76
CA ALA A 268 24.66 -23.44 -1.52
C ALA A 268 25.70 -24.57 -1.60
N SER A 269 25.28 -25.79 -1.27
CA SER A 269 25.82 -26.99 -1.91
C SER A 269 24.71 -28.01 -2.14
N PRO A 270 24.72 -28.71 -3.30
CA PRO A 270 23.58 -29.44 -3.80
C PRO A 270 23.71 -30.93 -3.43
N THR A 271 22.68 -31.53 -2.84
CA THR A 271 22.36 -32.93 -3.16
C THR A 271 20.90 -33.21 -2.89
N ALA A 272 20.23 -33.60 -3.97
CA ALA A 272 18.88 -34.12 -3.96
C ALA A 272 18.82 -35.40 -3.13
N ASN A 273 17.76 -35.55 -2.33
CA ASN A 273 17.16 -36.87 -2.16
C ASN A 273 15.65 -36.74 -1.99
N ARG A 274 14.92 -37.35 -2.93
CA ARG A 274 13.46 -37.49 -2.94
C ARG A 274 13.09 -38.75 -2.16
N SER A 275 12.09 -38.66 -1.28
CA SER A 275 11.24 -39.81 -0.90
C SER A 275 10.03 -39.36 -0.05
N PRO A 276 8.96 -40.17 0.09
CA PRO A 276 7.66 -39.88 -0.52
C PRO A 276 6.54 -39.52 0.46
N THR A 277 5.44 -39.04 -0.13
CA THR A 277 4.12 -38.64 0.40
C THR A 277 3.40 -39.69 1.27
N PRO A 278 2.31 -39.34 2.00
CA PRO A 278 0.94 -39.24 1.41
C PRO A 278 0.09 -38.09 2.02
N ALA A 279 -1.05 -37.63 1.51
CA ALA A 279 -1.75 -37.55 0.22
C ALA A 279 -3.06 -36.76 0.50
N LYS A 280 -3.59 -36.07 -0.53
CA LYS A 280 -4.95 -35.48 -0.64
C LYS A 280 -5.27 -34.20 0.14
N ILE A 281 -4.96 -33.06 -0.48
CA ILE A 281 -5.81 -31.87 -0.38
C ILE A 281 -7.05 -32.14 -1.26
N PRO A 282 -8.29 -32.13 -0.75
CA PRO A 282 -9.48 -32.31 -1.57
C PRO A 282 -9.74 -31.03 -2.36
N LEU A 283 -9.25 -30.98 -3.59
CA LEU A 283 -9.51 -29.89 -4.53
C LEU A 283 -10.69 -30.26 -5.43
N LYS A 284 -11.92 -30.03 -4.98
CA LYS A 284 -13.07 -29.99 -5.90
C LYS A 284 -13.03 -28.65 -6.64
N GLY A 285 -12.69 -28.70 -7.93
CA GLY A 285 -12.71 -27.56 -8.86
C GLY A 285 -11.39 -26.80 -9.03
N SER A 286 -10.22 -27.46 -8.88
CA SER A 286 -8.92 -26.77 -8.88
C SER A 286 -8.57 -26.11 -10.22
N LYS A 287 -8.70 -24.79 -10.23
CA LYS A 287 -8.04 -23.85 -11.13
C LYS A 287 -6.51 -23.76 -10.87
N LEU A 288 -5.87 -24.75 -10.26
CA LEU A 288 -4.45 -24.70 -9.85
C LEU A 288 -3.57 -25.46 -10.84
N ILE A 289 -2.63 -24.76 -11.47
CA ILE A 289 -1.68 -25.32 -12.45
C ILE A 289 -0.42 -25.86 -11.76
N TYR A 290 0.03 -25.23 -10.68
CA TYR A 290 1.25 -25.61 -9.99
C TYR A 290 1.09 -25.36 -8.49
N ALA A 291 1.30 -26.39 -7.67
CA ALA A 291 1.08 -26.31 -6.22
C ALA A 291 2.10 -27.18 -5.46
N PRO A 292 3.38 -26.76 -5.39
CA PRO A 292 4.39 -27.47 -4.63
C PRO A 292 4.04 -27.48 -3.14
N ALA A 293 4.26 -28.62 -2.48
CA ALA A 293 4.06 -28.74 -1.05
C ALA A 293 5.17 -27.98 -0.28
N PRO A 294 4.86 -27.40 0.90
CA PRO A 294 5.85 -26.80 1.77
C PRO A 294 6.99 -27.76 2.14
N ARG A 295 8.23 -27.31 1.92
CA ARG A 295 9.41 -28.05 2.33
C ARG A 295 9.60 -27.89 3.84
N TYR A 296 9.70 -29.01 4.56
CA TYR A 296 9.97 -28.97 6.00
C TYR A 296 11.38 -28.39 6.27
N PRO A 297 11.51 -27.33 7.08
CA PRO A 297 12.80 -26.67 7.35
C PRO A 297 13.73 -27.57 8.17
N SER A 298 15.03 -27.63 7.80
CA SER A 298 16.04 -28.46 8.46
C SER A 298 16.24 -28.08 9.92
N GLU A 299 16.10 -26.79 10.23
CA GLU A 299 16.32 -26.21 11.56
C GLU A 299 15.31 -26.76 12.56
N ALA A 300 14.07 -27.00 12.11
CA ALA A 300 13.01 -27.60 12.92
C ALA A 300 13.19 -29.11 13.17
N LYS A 301 14.06 -29.78 12.38
CA LYS A 301 14.45 -31.20 12.61
C LYS A 301 15.54 -31.35 13.67
N GLN A 302 16.35 -30.31 13.89
CA GLN A 302 17.56 -30.39 14.72
C GLN A 302 17.28 -30.12 16.22
N LEU A 303 16.06 -29.69 16.57
CA LEU A 303 15.67 -29.44 17.96
C LEU A 303 15.66 -30.77 18.74
N ARG A 304 16.47 -30.85 19.81
CA ARG A 304 16.53 -32.01 20.70
C ARG A 304 15.16 -32.23 21.36
N GLY A 305 14.43 -33.26 20.95
CA GLY A 305 13.16 -33.66 21.58
C GLY A 305 12.02 -34.09 20.67
N GLY A 306 12.25 -34.31 19.38
CA GLY A 306 11.22 -34.68 18.41
C GLY A 306 10.80 -33.46 17.58
N GLY A 307 10.80 -33.60 16.25
CA GLY A 307 10.59 -32.47 15.33
C GLY A 307 9.30 -31.71 15.63
N VAL A 308 9.35 -30.39 15.39
CA VAL A 308 8.23 -29.50 15.67
C VAL A 308 7.06 -29.82 14.74
N GLN A 309 5.93 -30.20 15.32
CA GLN A 309 4.68 -30.40 14.59
C GLN A 309 3.80 -29.16 14.75
N GLY A 310 3.09 -28.79 13.69
CA GLY A 310 2.27 -27.60 13.67
C GLY A 310 1.25 -27.61 12.55
N SER A 311 0.03 -27.21 12.87
CA SER A 311 -1.07 -27.07 11.90
C SER A 311 -1.46 -25.60 11.79
N GLY A 312 -1.35 -25.06 10.58
CA GLY A 312 -1.71 -23.69 10.24
C GLY A 312 -2.74 -23.63 9.13
N SER A 313 -3.34 -22.47 8.94
CA SER A 313 -4.25 -22.18 7.83
C SER A 313 -3.82 -20.89 7.16
N PHE A 314 -3.73 -20.93 5.84
CA PHE A 314 -3.17 -19.85 5.04
C PHE A 314 -4.13 -19.49 3.92
N ARG A 315 -4.41 -18.21 3.70
CA ARG A 315 -5.18 -17.72 2.57
C ARG A 315 -4.22 -17.27 1.47
N VAL A 316 -4.37 -17.81 0.29
CA VAL A 316 -3.60 -17.45 -0.91
C VAL A 316 -4.48 -16.62 -1.82
N LEU A 317 -3.99 -15.48 -2.30
CA LEU A 317 -4.67 -14.62 -3.26
C LEU A 317 -3.97 -14.73 -4.62
N PHE A 318 -4.74 -15.06 -5.66
CA PHE A 318 -4.25 -15.13 -7.03
C PHE A 318 -4.72 -13.93 -7.85
N ASP A 319 -3.83 -13.35 -8.65
CA ASP A 319 -4.16 -12.30 -9.62
C ASP A 319 -4.85 -12.89 -10.87
N THR A 320 -5.15 -12.00 -11.83
CA THR A 320 -5.75 -12.39 -13.09
C THR A 320 -4.85 -13.22 -14.00
N ASN A 321 -3.54 -13.21 -13.75
CA ASN A 321 -2.55 -14.00 -14.48
C ASN A 321 -2.31 -15.37 -13.83
N GLY A 322 -2.93 -15.62 -12.67
CA GLY A 322 -2.76 -16.83 -11.89
C GLY A 322 -1.50 -16.87 -11.02
N HIS A 323 -0.88 -15.72 -10.76
CA HIS A 323 0.22 -15.57 -9.82
C HIS A 323 -0.28 -15.27 -8.42
N VAL A 324 0.45 -15.74 -7.41
CA VAL A 324 0.16 -15.43 -6.01
C VAL A 324 0.61 -14.02 -5.68
N VAL A 325 -0.35 -13.15 -5.37
CA VAL A 325 -0.10 -11.74 -4.99
C VAL A 325 0.18 -11.64 -3.49
N ALA A 326 -0.52 -12.45 -2.70
CA ALA A 326 -0.40 -12.42 -1.25
C ALA A 326 -0.69 -13.80 -0.65
N VAL A 327 0.06 -14.13 0.40
CA VAL A 327 -0.22 -15.25 1.30
C VAL A 327 -0.45 -14.68 2.70
N GLN A 328 -1.66 -14.85 3.22
CA GLN A 328 -2.05 -14.41 4.56
C GLN A 328 -2.10 -15.60 5.49
N THR A 329 -1.45 -15.51 6.65
CA THR A 329 -1.56 -16.53 7.70
C THR A 329 -2.82 -16.29 8.53
N LEU A 330 -3.85 -17.11 8.33
CA LEU A 330 -5.10 -17.08 9.12
C LEU A 330 -4.91 -17.72 10.50
N ARG A 331 -4.13 -18.81 10.55
CA ARG A 331 -3.75 -19.50 11.79
C ARG A 331 -2.30 -19.93 11.66
N SER A 332 -1.46 -19.43 12.56
CA SER A 332 -0.06 -19.87 12.66
C SER A 332 0.03 -21.35 13.02
N THR A 333 1.07 -22.01 12.53
CA THR A 333 1.45 -23.38 12.90
C THR A 333 2.00 -23.47 14.33
N GLY A 334 2.19 -22.34 15.02
CA GLY A 334 2.80 -22.27 16.34
C GLY A 334 4.33 -22.17 16.31
N ASN A 335 4.93 -22.14 15.11
CA ASN A 335 6.37 -21.96 14.94
C ASN A 335 6.67 -21.09 13.71
N SER A 336 7.48 -20.05 13.90
CA SER A 336 7.81 -19.08 12.84
C SER A 336 8.56 -19.70 11.66
N SER A 337 9.38 -20.73 11.88
CA SER A 337 10.09 -21.43 10.80
C SER A 337 9.14 -22.28 9.95
N LEU A 338 8.15 -22.92 10.58
CA LEU A 338 7.12 -23.68 9.87
C LEU A 338 6.16 -22.75 9.10
N ASP A 339 5.81 -21.61 9.68
CA ASP A 339 5.02 -20.58 9.00
C ASP A 339 5.75 -20.01 7.79
N GLN A 340 7.04 -19.69 7.93
CA GLN A 340 7.86 -19.19 6.82
C GLN A 340 7.95 -20.22 5.68
N ALA A 341 8.13 -21.50 6.00
CA ALA A 341 8.18 -22.58 5.03
C ALA A 341 6.84 -22.80 4.30
N ALA A 342 5.72 -22.65 5.01
CA ALA A 342 4.40 -22.69 4.42
C ALA A 342 4.18 -21.50 3.48
N VAL A 343 4.49 -20.29 3.94
CA VAL A 343 4.34 -19.05 3.15
C VAL A 343 5.21 -19.09 1.89
N SER A 344 6.48 -19.50 2.00
CA SER A 344 7.39 -19.56 0.86
C SER A 344 6.89 -20.51 -0.22
N ALA A 345 6.40 -21.69 0.17
CA ALA A 345 5.89 -22.66 -0.80
C ALA A 345 4.55 -22.22 -1.40
N LEU A 346 3.68 -21.59 -0.63
CA LEU A 346 2.42 -21.05 -1.15
C LEU A 346 2.64 -19.90 -2.15
N HIS A 347 3.72 -19.11 -2.00
CA HIS A 347 4.08 -18.09 -3.00
C HIS A 347 4.48 -18.67 -4.35
N GLU A 348 4.96 -19.92 -4.39
CA GLU A 348 5.29 -20.60 -5.64
C GLU A 348 4.06 -21.13 -6.37
N TRP A 349 2.88 -21.16 -5.73
CA TRP A 349 1.68 -21.70 -6.37
C TRP A 349 1.26 -20.89 -7.58
N ARG A 350 0.65 -21.55 -8.57
CA ARG A 350 0.07 -20.92 -9.75
C ARG A 350 -1.32 -21.45 -10.02
N SER A 351 -2.23 -20.54 -10.40
CA SER A 351 -3.56 -20.86 -10.89
C SER A 351 -3.68 -20.66 -12.40
N GLU A 352 -4.75 -21.14 -13.00
CA GLU A 352 -5.11 -20.78 -14.37
C GLU A 352 -5.38 -19.27 -14.43
N PRO A 353 -4.94 -18.59 -15.51
CA PRO A 353 -5.30 -17.21 -15.76
C PRO A 353 -6.82 -17.02 -15.78
N GLY A 354 -7.32 -15.91 -15.27
CA GLY A 354 -8.74 -15.59 -15.28
C GLY A 354 -9.10 -14.49 -14.29
N ARG A 355 -10.25 -14.57 -13.63
CA ARG A 355 -10.58 -13.62 -12.55
C ARG A 355 -9.74 -13.90 -11.30
N GLU A 356 -9.37 -12.83 -10.60
CA GLU A 356 -8.76 -12.89 -9.27
C GLU A 356 -9.64 -13.70 -8.32
N TRP A 357 -8.99 -14.48 -7.45
CA TRP A 357 -9.69 -15.34 -6.51
C TRP A 357 -8.76 -15.68 -5.34
N SER A 358 -9.34 -16.16 -4.25
CA SER A 358 -8.56 -16.58 -3.08
C SER A 358 -8.93 -17.97 -2.61
N LEU A 359 -7.97 -18.67 -2.02
CA LEU A 359 -8.14 -20.02 -1.49
C LEU A 359 -7.58 -20.09 -0.07
N VAL A 360 -8.32 -20.72 0.84
CA VAL A 360 -7.82 -21.06 2.17
C VAL A 360 -7.29 -22.49 2.15
N VAL A 361 -6.02 -22.65 2.50
CA VAL A 361 -5.28 -23.91 2.49
C VAL A 361 -4.88 -24.27 3.93
N PRO A 362 -5.40 -25.37 4.50
CA PRO A 362 -4.87 -25.92 5.73
C PRO A 362 -3.56 -26.65 5.45
N ILE A 363 -2.49 -26.31 6.18
CA ILE A 363 -1.17 -26.96 6.08
C ILE A 363 -0.86 -27.58 7.43
N THR A 364 -0.48 -28.85 7.43
CA THR A 364 -0.03 -29.55 8.63
C THR A 364 1.35 -30.14 8.40
N PHE A 365 2.31 -29.76 9.24
CA PHE A 365 3.64 -30.35 9.26
C PHE A 365 3.64 -31.53 10.24
N LYS A 366 3.88 -32.74 9.71
CA LYS A 366 4.09 -33.96 10.49
C LYS A 366 5.48 -34.51 10.17
N GLN A 367 6.14 -35.11 11.16
CA GLN A 367 7.36 -35.88 10.94
C GLN A 367 7.04 -37.37 10.81
#